data_AF-A0AAD3DHR9-F1
#
_entry.id   AF-A0AAD3DHR9-F1
#
_cell.length_a   1.000
_cell.length_b   1.000
_cell.length_c   1.000
_cell.angle_alpha   90.00
_cell.angle_beta   90.00
_cell.angle_gamma   90.00
#
_symmetry.space_group_name_H-M   'P 1'
#
loop_
_entity.id
_entity.type
_entity.pdbx_description
1 polymer ?
#
loop_
_entity_poly.entity_id
_entity_poly.type
_entity_poly.pdbx_seq_one_letter_code
_entity_poly.pdbx_strand_id
1 'polypeptide(L)'
;MMGMIHTPHESQKAHHKDKLAETKKHDAAVHEALKAQQQQQREAKEQKQHEEARAHRAERALNLGTDPEGKHSKRAIKEQRELLRQAEKAASGVTCEHGVSRCRICFPHREEADKQHPHERGPPRGASVEVEDDE
;
A
#
# COMPACT_ATOMS: atom_id res chain seq x y z
N MET A 1 40.48 76.75 23.73
CA MET A 1 40.90 75.43 23.24
C MET A 1 40.04 74.38 23.95
N MET A 2 38.97 73.90 23.33
CA MET A 2 38.15 72.81 23.86
C MET A 2 38.34 71.60 22.95
N GLY A 3 39.13 70.63 23.40
CA GLY A 3 39.32 69.35 22.74
C GLY A 3 38.13 68.45 23.03
N MET A 4 37.38 68.10 21.99
CA MET A 4 36.35 67.07 22.05
C MET A 4 37.02 65.70 22.20
N ILE A 5 36.82 65.05 23.34
CA ILE A 5 37.23 63.68 23.60
C ILE A 5 36.22 62.77 22.90
N HIS A 6 36.59 62.23 21.74
CA HIS A 6 35.82 61.19 21.06
C HIS A 6 35.84 59.91 21.90
N THR A 7 34.70 59.51 22.43
CA THR A 7 34.48 58.27 23.17
C THR A 7 34.48 57.05 22.24
N PRO A 8 34.99 55.88 22.67
CA PRO A 8 35.22 54.72 21.80
C PRO A 8 33.92 53.95 21.57
N HIS A 9 33.15 54.36 20.56
CA HIS A 9 31.87 53.73 20.21
C HIS A 9 32.02 52.49 19.31
N GLU A 10 33.23 52.19 18.84
CA GLU A 10 33.48 51.13 17.85
C GLU A 10 33.68 49.74 18.50
N SER A 11 34.29 49.68 19.69
CA SER A 11 34.56 48.42 20.40
C SER A 11 33.29 47.74 20.93
N GLN A 12 32.29 48.51 21.35
CA GLN A 12 31.01 47.97 21.82
C GLN A 12 30.19 47.35 20.66
N LYS A 13 30.23 47.96 19.47
CA LYS A 13 29.55 47.42 18.28
C LYS A 13 30.14 46.09 17.82
N ALA A 14 31.46 45.90 17.94
CA ALA A 14 32.10 44.64 17.61
C ALA A 14 31.66 43.50 18.54
N HIS A 15 31.70 43.73 19.86
CA HIS A 15 31.26 42.74 20.85
C HIS A 15 29.78 42.33 20.72
N HIS A 16 28.90 43.27 20.36
CA HIS A 16 27.48 42.94 20.13
C HIS A 16 27.27 42.08 18.87
N LYS A 17 28.06 42.28 17.81
CA LYS A 17 27.98 41.48 16.57
C LYS A 17 28.46 40.04 16.80
N ASP A 18 29.52 39.84 17.58
CA ASP A 18 30.01 38.50 17.92
C ASP A 18 29.00 37.71 18.75
N LYS A 19 28.37 38.35 19.75
CA LYS A 19 27.28 37.73 20.53
C LYS A 19 26.09 37.34 19.66
N LEU A 20 25.70 38.18 18.70
CA LEU A 20 24.62 37.90 17.75
C LEU A 20 24.96 36.75 16.78
N ALA A 21 26.22 36.59 16.41
CA ALA A 21 26.67 35.48 15.57
C ALA A 21 26.68 34.16 16.36
N GLU A 22 27.06 34.21 17.64
CA GLU A 22 27.06 33.05 18.53
C GLU A 22 25.64 32.57 18.86
N THR A 23 24.71 33.48 19.15
CA THR A 23 23.30 33.12 19.38
C THR A 23 22.68 32.50 18.14
N LYS A 24 22.94 33.04 16.94
CA LYS A 24 22.46 32.46 15.68
C LYS A 24 22.99 31.04 15.43
N LYS A 25 24.25 30.77 15.78
CA LYS A 25 24.83 29.41 15.68
C LYS A 25 24.16 28.46 16.66
N HIS A 26 23.93 28.91 17.89
CA HIS A 26 23.23 28.12 18.90
C HIS A 26 21.79 27.81 18.47
N ASP A 27 21.05 28.80 17.99
CA ASP A 27 19.67 28.63 17.53
C ASP A 27 19.58 27.69 16.33
N ALA A 28 20.53 27.79 15.39
CA ALA A 28 20.64 26.85 14.28
C ALA A 28 20.91 25.41 14.75
N ALA A 29 21.84 25.23 15.69
CA ALA A 29 22.17 23.92 16.25
C ALA A 29 20.99 23.30 17.01
N VAL A 30 20.25 24.09 17.79
CA VAL A 30 19.04 23.63 18.49
C VAL A 30 17.96 23.21 17.49
N HIS A 31 17.76 24.00 16.43
CA HIS A 31 16.76 23.69 15.42
C HIS A 31 17.11 22.43 14.60
N GLU A 32 18.39 22.21 14.29
CA GLU A 32 18.86 20.96 13.68
C GLU A 32 18.70 19.76 14.63
N ALA A 33 19.05 19.91 15.90
CA ALA A 33 18.88 18.87 16.90
C ALA A 33 17.40 18.47 17.07
N LEU A 34 16.49 19.45 17.11
CA LEU A 34 15.04 19.21 17.17
C LEU A 34 14.52 18.49 15.92
N LYS A 35 14.98 18.88 14.73
CA LYS A 35 14.62 18.20 13.47
C LYS A 35 15.11 16.74 13.48
N ALA A 36 16.36 16.51 13.86
CA ALA A 36 16.93 15.17 13.95
C ALA A 36 16.15 14.30 14.95
N GLN A 37 15.79 14.84 16.11
CA GLN A 37 14.99 14.12 17.11
C GLN A 37 13.59 13.76 16.58
N GLN A 38 12.91 14.69 15.90
CA GLN A 38 11.59 14.43 15.31
C GLN A 38 11.67 13.37 14.20
N GLN A 39 12.72 13.41 13.39
CA GLN A 39 12.93 12.43 12.33
C GLN A 39 13.17 11.04 12.92
N GLN A 40 14.04 10.91 13.92
CA GLN A 40 14.29 9.65 14.61
C GLN A 40 13.02 9.06 15.23
N GLN A 41 12.16 9.89 15.83
CA GLN A 41 10.88 9.42 16.38
C GLN A 41 9.91 8.94 15.30
N ARG A 42 9.87 9.60 14.14
CA ARG A 42 9.04 9.17 13.01
C ARG A 42 9.53 7.85 12.45
N GLU A 43 10.83 7.73 12.21
CA GLU A 43 11.46 6.49 11.72
C GLU A 43 11.25 5.33 12.69
N ALA A 44 11.44 5.54 14.00
CA ALA A 44 11.19 4.52 15.01
C ALA A 44 9.71 4.10 15.06
N LYS A 45 8.78 5.05 14.92
CA LYS A 45 7.33 4.75 14.88
C LYS A 45 6.96 3.98 13.62
N GLU A 46 7.50 4.36 12.47
CA GLU A 46 7.28 3.68 11.20
C GLU A 46 7.84 2.25 11.24
N GLN A 47 9.06 2.05 11.74
CA GLN A 47 9.64 0.72 11.95
C GLN A 47 8.75 -0.15 12.83
N LYS A 48 8.28 0.38 13.97
CA LYS A 48 7.37 -0.35 14.86
C LYS A 48 6.06 -0.74 14.17
N GLN A 49 5.46 0.16 13.39
CA GLN A 49 4.25 -0.15 12.63
C GLN A 49 4.49 -1.22 11.56
N HIS A 50 5.63 -1.18 10.88
CA HIS A 50 6.01 -2.21 9.91
C HIS A 50 6.21 -3.58 10.56
N GLU A 51 6.82 -3.63 11.75
CA GLU A 51 7.00 -4.85 12.52
C GLU A 51 5.66 -5.40 13.03
N GLU A 52 4.81 -4.56 13.62
CA GLU A 52 3.45 -4.93 14.04
C GLU A 52 2.62 -5.45 12.87
N ALA A 53 2.67 -4.78 11.72
CA ALA A 53 1.97 -5.21 10.51
C ALA A 53 2.51 -6.54 9.95
N ARG A 54 3.82 -6.81 10.12
CA ARG A 54 4.42 -8.09 9.74
C ARG A 54 4.00 -9.20 10.71
N ALA A 55 4.01 -8.93 12.02
CA ALA A 55 3.58 -9.86 13.06
C ALA A 55 2.10 -10.24 12.89
N HIS A 56 1.22 -9.26 12.69
CA HIS A 56 -0.20 -9.51 12.47
C HIS A 56 -0.46 -10.32 11.19
N ARG A 57 0.31 -10.09 10.11
CA ARG A 57 0.22 -10.93 8.90
C ARG A 57 0.63 -12.36 9.16
N ALA A 58 1.71 -12.58 9.93
CA ALA A 58 2.17 -13.92 10.30
C ALA A 58 1.17 -14.65 11.20
N GLU A 59 0.62 -13.96 12.21
CA GLU A 59 -0.41 -14.51 13.10
C GLU A 59 -1.68 -14.87 12.32
N ARG A 60 -2.12 -14.00 11.40
CA ARG A 60 -3.27 -14.28 10.54
C ARG A 60 -3.03 -15.49 9.63
N ALA A 61 -1.82 -15.64 9.08
CA ALA A 61 -1.46 -16.80 8.27
C ALA A 61 -1.47 -18.09 9.10
N LEU A 62 -0.95 -18.06 10.33
CA LEU A 62 -1.01 -19.19 11.26
C LEU A 62 -2.45 -19.59 11.58
N ASN A 63 -3.29 -18.62 11.95
CA ASN A 63 -4.70 -18.87 12.30
C ASN A 63 -5.53 -19.41 11.12
N LEU A 64 -5.19 -19.03 9.88
CA LEU A 64 -5.81 -19.59 8.67
C LEU A 64 -5.30 -21.01 8.34
N GLY A 65 -4.09 -21.35 8.74
CA GLY A 65 -3.49 -22.66 8.50
C GLY A 65 -3.93 -23.73 9.50
N THR A 66 -4.15 -23.37 10.76
CA THR A 66 -4.52 -24.31 11.83
C THR A 66 -6.00 -24.71 11.82
N ASP A 67 -6.90 -23.83 11.39
CA ASP A 67 -8.32 -24.13 11.28
C ASP A 67 -8.89 -23.60 9.95
N PRO A 68 -8.78 -24.36 8.85
CA PRO A 68 -9.28 -23.94 7.54
C PRO A 68 -10.82 -23.85 7.47
N GLU A 69 -11.54 -24.53 8.36
CA GLU A 69 -13.01 -24.58 8.39
C GLU A 69 -13.64 -23.73 9.51
N GLY A 70 -12.81 -23.06 10.31
CA GLY A 70 -13.22 -22.23 11.43
C GLY A 70 -14.12 -21.05 11.05
N LYS A 71 -14.64 -20.35 12.07
CA LYS A 71 -15.45 -19.12 11.91
C LYS A 71 -14.60 -17.92 11.47
N HIS A 72 -13.94 -18.05 10.33
CA HIS A 72 -13.22 -16.95 9.69
C HIS A 72 -14.19 -16.05 8.96
N SER A 73 -13.88 -14.75 8.90
CA SER A 73 -14.68 -13.82 8.10
C SER A 73 -14.74 -14.30 6.64
N LYS A 74 -15.86 -14.06 5.93
CA LYS A 74 -16.02 -14.41 4.49
C LYS A 74 -14.83 -13.95 3.63
N ARG A 75 -14.20 -12.83 4.01
CA ARG A 75 -13.01 -12.27 3.37
C ARG A 75 -11.78 -13.18 3.53
N ALA A 76 -11.57 -13.74 4.72
CA ALA A 76 -10.47 -14.65 5.01
C ALA A 76 -10.61 -16.00 4.28
N ILE A 77 -11.83 -16.55 4.18
CA ILE A 77 -12.10 -17.76 3.37
C ILE A 77 -11.79 -17.51 1.88
N LYS A 78 -12.17 -16.34 1.35
CA LYS A 78 -11.85 -15.96 -0.04
C LYS A 78 -10.34 -15.89 -0.26
N GLU A 79 -9.61 -15.25 0.66
CA GLU A 79 -8.15 -15.13 0.61
C GLU A 79 -7.46 -16.48 0.68
N GLN A 80 -7.94 -17.40 1.51
CA GLN A 80 -7.45 -18.78 1.57
C GLN A 80 -7.64 -19.54 0.26
N ARG A 81 -8.84 -19.46 -0.35
CA ARG A 81 -9.08 -20.06 -1.68
C ARG A 81 -8.16 -19.49 -2.74
N GLU A 82 -7.86 -18.20 -2.66
CA GLU A 82 -6.93 -17.55 -3.58
C GLU A 82 -5.48 -18.01 -3.37
N LEU A 83 -5.03 -18.12 -2.12
CA LEU A 83 -3.73 -18.68 -1.77
C LEU A 83 -3.58 -20.12 -2.26
N LEU A 84 -4.60 -20.96 -2.08
CA LEU A 84 -4.60 -22.33 -2.61
C LEU A 84 -4.50 -22.34 -4.13
N ARG A 85 -5.28 -21.50 -4.84
CA ARG A 85 -5.18 -21.38 -6.31
C ARG A 85 -3.81 -20.88 -6.76
N GLN A 86 -3.19 -19.97 -6.02
CA GLN A 86 -1.84 -19.49 -6.33
C GLN A 86 -0.79 -20.58 -6.07
N ALA A 87 -0.91 -21.33 -4.98
CA ALA A 87 -0.06 -22.47 -4.66
C ALA A 87 -0.19 -23.57 -5.74
N GLU A 88 -1.40 -23.89 -6.17
CA GLU A 88 -1.65 -24.81 -7.30
C GLU A 88 -1.01 -24.32 -8.59
N LYS A 89 -1.13 -23.02 -8.90
CA LYS A 89 -0.48 -22.41 -10.08
C LYS A 89 1.04 -22.52 -10.00
N ALA A 90 1.62 -22.21 -8.84
CA ALA A 90 3.06 -22.30 -8.62
C ALA A 90 3.56 -23.76 -8.68
N ALA A 91 2.84 -24.69 -8.05
CA ALA A 91 3.16 -26.11 -8.03
C ALA A 91 3.03 -26.76 -9.41
N SER A 92 2.10 -26.30 -10.24
CA SER A 92 1.91 -26.87 -11.58
C SER A 92 3.14 -26.67 -12.47
N GLY A 93 3.93 -25.60 -12.28
CA GLY A 93 5.18 -25.35 -13.01
C GLY A 93 5.08 -25.23 -14.54
N VAL A 94 3.92 -25.52 -15.14
CA VAL A 94 3.73 -25.53 -16.59
C VAL A 94 3.50 -24.10 -17.09
N THR A 95 4.56 -23.51 -17.62
CA THR A 95 4.50 -22.32 -18.46
C THR A 95 4.43 -22.76 -19.92
N CYS A 96 3.56 -22.13 -20.71
CA CYS A 96 3.61 -22.34 -22.17
C CYS A 96 4.78 -21.55 -22.78
N GLU A 97 5.06 -21.79 -24.06
CA GLU A 97 6.08 -21.05 -24.83
C GLU A 97 5.83 -19.53 -24.87
N HIS A 98 4.60 -19.08 -24.58
CA HIS A 98 4.26 -17.67 -24.42
C HIS A 98 4.68 -17.08 -23.05
N GLY A 99 5.28 -17.86 -22.16
CA GLY A 99 5.66 -17.45 -20.79
C GLY A 99 4.48 -17.32 -19.82
N VAL A 100 3.26 -17.67 -20.24
CA VAL A 100 2.04 -17.59 -19.42
C VAL A 100 1.71 -18.95 -18.81
N SER A 101 1.47 -19.00 -17.50
CA SER A 101 0.96 -20.20 -16.83
C SER A 101 -0.51 -20.42 -17.20
N ARG A 102 -0.86 -21.63 -17.67
CA ARG A 102 -2.21 -22.00 -18.13
C ARG A 102 -2.77 -21.08 -19.24
N CYS A 103 -1.95 -20.86 -20.27
CA CYS A 103 -2.35 -20.55 -21.65
C CYS A 103 -3.81 -20.91 -22.01
N ARG A 104 -4.78 -19.99 -22.15
CA ARG A 104 -6.12 -20.37 -22.67
C ARG A 104 -6.09 -20.95 -24.09
N ILE A 105 -5.08 -20.58 -24.87
CA ILE A 105 -4.85 -21.08 -26.24
C ILE A 105 -4.15 -22.45 -26.19
N CYS A 106 -3.07 -22.56 -25.40
CA CYS A 106 -2.27 -23.78 -25.30
C CYS A 106 -2.90 -24.87 -24.41
N PHE A 107 -3.72 -24.48 -23.45
CA PHE A 107 -4.36 -25.32 -22.44
C PHE A 107 -5.85 -24.93 -22.30
N PRO A 108 -6.67 -25.18 -23.34
CA PRO A 108 -8.11 -24.93 -23.26
C PRO A 108 -8.73 -25.78 -22.13
N HIS A 109 -9.43 -25.13 -21.20
CA HIS A 109 -10.12 -25.82 -20.11
C HIS A 109 -11.27 -26.66 -20.71
N ARG A 110 -11.17 -28.00 -20.64
CA ARG A 110 -12.25 -28.91 -21.08
C ARG A 110 -13.62 -28.56 -20.46
N GLU A 111 -13.65 -28.04 -19.24
CA GLU A 111 -14.89 -27.66 -18.56
C GLU A 111 -15.51 -26.32 -19.04
N GLU A 112 -14.75 -25.45 -19.73
CA GLU A 112 -15.30 -24.20 -20.31
C GLU A 112 -15.84 -24.42 -21.72
N ALA A 113 -15.36 -25.45 -22.43
CA ALA A 113 -15.84 -25.80 -23.77
C ALA A 113 -17.32 -26.28 -23.75
N ASP A 114 -17.70 -27.08 -22.74
CA ASP A 114 -19.07 -27.60 -22.60
C ASP A 114 -20.06 -26.63 -21.92
N LYS A 115 -19.58 -25.51 -21.35
CA LYS A 115 -20.43 -24.53 -20.62
C LYS A 115 -20.91 -23.36 -21.48
N GLN A 116 -20.60 -23.34 -22.77
CA GLN A 116 -21.18 -22.38 -23.71
C GLN A 116 -22.65 -22.75 -23.93
N HIS A 117 -23.51 -22.41 -22.96
CA HIS A 117 -24.95 -22.40 -23.20
C HIS A 117 -25.22 -21.39 -24.32
N PRO A 118 -25.85 -21.78 -25.43
CA PRO A 118 -26.31 -20.80 -26.40
C PRO A 118 -27.29 -19.90 -25.66
N HIS A 119 -26.91 -18.64 -25.45
CA HIS A 119 -27.85 -17.63 -24.99
C HIS A 119 -28.80 -17.37 -26.16
N GLU A 120 -29.88 -18.14 -26.25
CA GLU A 120 -30.99 -17.76 -27.11
C GLU A 120 -31.49 -16.41 -26.61
N ARG A 121 -31.28 -15.39 -27.45
CA ARG A 121 -31.75 -14.04 -27.17
C ARG A 121 -33.26 -14.11 -27.33
N GLY A 122 -33.98 -14.30 -26.22
CA GLY A 122 -35.43 -14.25 -26.20
C GLY A 122 -35.94 -12.95 -26.83
N PRO A 123 -37.15 -12.96 -27.41
CA PRO A 123 -37.68 -11.78 -28.08
C PRO A 123 -37.67 -10.56 -27.14
N PRO A 124 -37.42 -9.36 -27.67
CA PRO A 124 -37.36 -8.15 -26.87
C PRO A 124 -38.66 -7.98 -26.09
N ARG A 125 -38.55 -7.59 -24.81
CA ARG A 125 -39.70 -7.25 -23.97
C ARG A 125 -40.56 -6.20 -24.69
N GLY A 126 -41.74 -6.61 -25.15
CA GLY A 126 -42.66 -5.77 -25.92
C GLY A 126 -43.06 -6.30 -27.30
N ALA A 127 -42.53 -7.45 -27.75
CA ALA A 127 -43.09 -8.14 -28.91
C ALA A 127 -44.51 -8.62 -28.55
N SER A 128 -45.52 -7.96 -29.11
CA SER A 128 -46.92 -8.41 -29.07
C SER A 128 -46.99 -9.80 -29.68
N VAL A 129 -47.36 -10.79 -28.87
CA VAL A 129 -47.85 -12.06 -29.40
C VAL A 129 -49.19 -11.73 -30.03
N GLU A 130 -49.23 -11.61 -31.35
CA GLU A 130 -50.50 -11.64 -32.08
C GLU A 130 -51.08 -13.02 -31.83
N VAL A 131 -52.04 -13.09 -30.90
CA VAL A 131 -52.90 -14.25 -30.76
C VAL A 131 -53.85 -14.16 -31.94
N GLU A 132 -53.57 -14.92 -33.00
CA GLU A 132 -54.55 -15.23 -34.03
C GLU A 132 -55.66 -16.03 -33.34
N ASP A 133 -56.79 -15.35 -33.09
CA ASP A 133 -58.08 -15.95 -32.75
C ASP A 133 -58.54 -16.72 -34.00
N ASP A 134 -58.35 -18.04 -33.99
CA ASP A 134 -58.88 -18.96 -35.00
C ASP A 134 -60.03 -19.77 -34.35
N GLU A 135 -61.24 -19.38 -34.74
CA GLU A 135 -62.60 -19.97 -34.56
C GLU A 135 -63.20 -20.19 -33.15
#